data_AF-A0A2L1TGJ4-F1
#
_entry.id   AF-A0A2L1TGJ4-F1
#
_cell.length_a   1.000
_cell.length_b   1.000
_cell.length_c   1.000
_cell.angle_alpha   90.00
_cell.angle_beta   90.00
_cell.angle_gamma   90.00
#
_symmetry.space_group_name_H-M   'P 1'
#
loop_
_entity.id
_entity.type
_entity.pdbx_description
1 polymer ?
#
loop_
_entity_poly.entity_id
_entity_poly.type
_entity_poly.pdbx_seq_one_letter_code
_entity_poly.pdbx_strand_id
1 'polypeptide(L)'
;LVDSLGDVVITNDGVTILKEMDVEHPAAKMIIEVAKTQDNEVGDGTTTAVVLAGELLKKAEELLDQDIHPTVIARGYRMAASRAVEVLESIAMDIDVEDEETLKKIAATAITGKHSEYALDHLSSLVVEAVKRVAEKVNGQYKVDEDNIKLEKRQGGSVSDTKLVNGIVIDKEVVHPGMPKRVKNAKIAVLKAALEVKETETDAEIRITDPEQLMKFIEQEEKMLRDMVDRLSEAGANVVFC
;
A
#
# COMPACT_ATOMS: atom_id res chain seq x y z
N LEU A 1 -12.89 -9.77 -14.90
CA LEU A 1 -13.45 -10.75 -13.94
C LEU A 1 -14.66 -10.10 -13.32
N VAL A 2 -15.77 -10.82 -13.21
CA VAL A 2 -17.00 -10.31 -12.58
C VAL A 2 -17.24 -11.19 -11.38
N ASP A 3 -17.27 -10.58 -10.20
CA ASP A 3 -17.51 -11.31 -8.97
C ASP A 3 -19.01 -11.67 -8.83
N SER A 4 -19.38 -12.36 -7.74
CA SER A 4 -20.76 -12.73 -7.47
C SER A 4 -21.68 -11.55 -7.12
N LEU A 5 -21.10 -10.39 -6.80
CA LEU A 5 -21.80 -9.15 -6.46
C LEU A 5 -21.96 -8.21 -7.67
N GLY A 6 -21.31 -8.54 -8.79
CA GLY A 6 -21.35 -7.77 -10.04
C GLY A 6 -20.20 -6.76 -10.20
N ASP A 7 -19.23 -6.74 -9.29
CA ASP A 7 -18.05 -5.88 -9.40
C ASP A 7 -17.13 -6.38 -10.52
N VAL A 8 -16.70 -5.44 -11.36
CA VAL A 8 -15.91 -5.74 -12.55
C VAL A 8 -14.46 -5.33 -12.33
N VAL A 9 -13.56 -6.33 -12.29
CA VAL A 9 -12.11 -6.12 -12.19
C VAL A 9 -11.47 -6.39 -13.55
N ILE A 10 -10.73 -5.40 -14.06
CA ILE A 10 -9.91 -5.52 -15.29
C ILE A 10 -8.46 -5.30 -14.89
N THR A 11 -7.62 -6.32 -15.07
CA THR A 11 -6.21 -6.27 -14.68
C THR A 11 -5.39 -7.23 -15.55
N ASN A 12 -4.10 -6.92 -15.72
CA ASN A 12 -3.11 -7.84 -16.27
C ASN A 12 -2.26 -8.51 -15.16
N ASP A 13 -2.52 -8.17 -13.90
CA ASP A 13 -1.78 -8.76 -12.79
C ASP A 13 -2.27 -10.20 -12.51
N GLY A 14 -1.35 -11.15 -12.62
CA GLY A 14 -1.63 -12.58 -12.50
C GLY A 14 -2.15 -12.96 -11.12
N VAL A 15 -1.61 -12.38 -10.04
CA VAL A 15 -2.07 -12.70 -8.69
C VAL A 15 -3.47 -12.15 -8.43
N THR A 16 -3.79 -10.94 -8.90
CA THR A 16 -5.15 -10.39 -8.81
C THR A 16 -6.14 -11.29 -9.58
N ILE A 17 -5.78 -11.73 -10.79
CA ILE A 17 -6.63 -12.66 -11.55
C ILE A 17 -6.91 -13.93 -10.75
N LEU A 18 -5.85 -14.54 -10.19
CA LEU A 18 -5.95 -15.78 -9.43
C LEU A 18 -6.72 -15.64 -8.11
N LYS A 19 -6.68 -14.47 -7.47
CA LYS A 19 -7.45 -14.16 -6.25
C LYS A 19 -8.94 -14.01 -6.52
N GLU A 20 -9.30 -13.41 -7.66
CA GLU A 20 -10.69 -13.15 -8.07
C GLU A 20 -11.36 -14.38 -8.72
N MET A 21 -10.59 -15.39 -9.13
CA MET A 21 -11.13 -16.64 -9.68
C MET A 21 -11.60 -17.57 -8.56
N ASP A 22 -12.84 -18.06 -8.68
CA ASP A 22 -13.36 -19.10 -7.78
C ASP A 22 -12.80 -20.48 -8.17
N VAL A 23 -11.70 -20.87 -7.50
CA VAL A 23 -10.98 -22.12 -7.75
C VAL A 23 -11.28 -23.13 -6.66
N GLU A 24 -11.95 -24.23 -7.01
CA GLU A 24 -12.27 -25.28 -6.05
C GLU A 24 -11.12 -26.26 -5.81
N HIS A 25 -10.34 -26.59 -6.87
CA HIS A 25 -9.36 -27.67 -6.82
C HIS A 25 -8.17 -27.34 -5.89
N PRO A 26 -7.85 -28.18 -4.88
CA PRO A 26 -6.81 -27.89 -3.90
C PRO A 26 -5.42 -27.63 -4.50
N ALA A 27 -5.01 -28.40 -5.52
CA ALA A 27 -3.71 -28.19 -6.16
C ALA A 27 -3.63 -26.83 -6.88
N ALA A 28 -4.74 -26.34 -7.43
CA ALA A 28 -4.78 -25.03 -8.05
C ALA A 28 -4.72 -23.93 -6.98
N LYS A 29 -5.35 -24.11 -5.82
CA LYS A 29 -5.16 -23.21 -4.65
C LYS A 29 -3.70 -23.12 -4.21
N MET A 30 -2.95 -24.22 -4.24
CA MET A 30 -1.52 -24.19 -3.94
C MET A 30 -0.71 -23.33 -4.93
N ILE A 31 -1.08 -23.33 -6.21
CA ILE A 31 -0.45 -22.47 -7.22
C ILE A 31 -0.77 -20.99 -6.95
N ILE A 32 -1.98 -20.67 -6.50
CA ILE A 32 -2.36 -19.31 -6.10
C ILE A 32 -1.47 -18.81 -4.95
N GLU A 33 -1.14 -19.68 -3.98
CA GLU A 33 -0.23 -19.31 -2.88
C GLU A 33 1.20 -19.02 -3.35
N VAL A 34 1.67 -19.68 -4.41
CA VAL A 34 2.97 -19.35 -5.04
C VAL A 34 2.95 -17.92 -5.61
N ALA A 35 1.90 -17.57 -6.36
CA ALA A 35 1.73 -16.21 -6.88
C ALA A 35 1.63 -15.15 -5.77
N LYS A 36 0.88 -15.43 -4.69
CA LYS A 36 0.78 -14.53 -3.52
C LYS A 36 2.12 -14.31 -2.84
N THR A 37 2.92 -15.37 -2.69
CA THR A 37 4.24 -15.26 -2.06
C THR A 37 5.18 -14.42 -2.92
N GLN A 38 5.15 -14.63 -4.25
CA GLN A 38 5.94 -13.83 -5.19
C GLN A 38 5.55 -12.34 -5.17
N ASP A 39 4.25 -12.06 -5.09
CA ASP A 39 3.70 -10.70 -4.98
C ASP A 39 4.19 -10.00 -3.70
N ASN A 40 4.09 -10.67 -2.54
CA ASN A 40 4.47 -10.08 -1.26
C ASN A 40 5.99 -9.85 -1.10
N GLU A 41 6.84 -10.71 -1.68
CA GLU A 41 8.29 -10.62 -1.51
C GLU A 41 8.97 -9.73 -2.56
N VAL A 42 8.45 -9.69 -3.79
CA VAL A 42 9.12 -9.01 -4.92
C VAL A 42 8.20 -8.06 -5.69
N GLY A 43 6.87 -8.29 -5.68
CA GLY A 43 5.88 -7.43 -6.35
C GLY A 43 5.80 -7.56 -7.87
N ASP A 44 6.68 -8.35 -8.50
CA ASP A 44 6.63 -8.66 -9.95
C ASP A 44 6.96 -10.14 -10.22
N GLY A 45 6.60 -10.62 -11.41
CA GLY A 45 6.85 -12.00 -11.85
C GLY A 45 5.84 -13.01 -11.32
N THR A 46 4.70 -12.57 -10.79
CA THR A 46 3.62 -13.45 -10.30
C THR A 46 3.15 -14.43 -11.37
N THR A 47 2.93 -13.94 -12.59
CA THR A 47 2.59 -14.77 -13.76
C THR A 47 3.72 -15.73 -14.12
N THR A 48 4.98 -15.27 -14.11
CA THR A 48 6.15 -16.10 -14.43
C THR A 48 6.29 -17.27 -13.45
N ALA A 49 6.13 -17.02 -12.14
CA ALA A 49 6.20 -18.06 -11.11
C ALA A 49 5.14 -19.14 -11.32
N VAL A 50 3.91 -18.74 -11.68
CA VAL A 50 2.80 -19.66 -11.94
C VAL A 50 3.04 -20.49 -13.20
N VAL A 51 3.46 -19.85 -14.29
CA VAL A 51 3.74 -20.54 -15.56
C VAL A 51 4.89 -21.53 -15.40
N LEU A 52 5.97 -21.14 -14.69
CA LEU A 52 7.09 -22.02 -14.39
C LEU A 52 6.65 -23.22 -13.52
N ALA A 53 5.83 -22.99 -12.50
CA ALA A 53 5.29 -24.08 -11.68
C ALA A 53 4.48 -25.07 -12.52
N GLY A 54 3.62 -24.58 -13.43
CA GLY A 54 2.86 -25.40 -14.35
C GLY A 54 3.74 -26.24 -15.28
N GLU A 55 4.76 -25.62 -15.89
CA GLU A 55 5.66 -26.32 -16.81
C GLU A 55 6.54 -27.36 -16.08
N LEU A 56 7.00 -27.05 -14.87
CA LEU A 56 7.75 -28.00 -14.04
C LEU A 56 6.91 -29.23 -13.66
N LEU A 57 5.63 -29.04 -13.36
CA LEU A 57 4.69 -30.14 -13.08
C LEU A 57 4.45 -31.00 -14.32
N LYS A 58 4.25 -30.37 -15.48
CA LYS A 58 4.11 -31.08 -16.77
C LYS A 58 5.36 -31.92 -17.10
N LYS A 59 6.55 -31.38 -16.85
CA LYS A 59 7.81 -32.15 -17.00
C LYS A 59 8.01 -33.22 -15.95
N ALA A 60 7.45 -33.04 -14.75
CA ALA A 60 7.45 -34.09 -13.74
C ALA A 60 6.54 -35.26 -14.15
N GLU A 61 5.41 -34.99 -14.81
CA GLU A 61 4.51 -36.02 -15.34
C GLU A 61 5.24 -36.94 -16.34
N GLU A 62 6.01 -36.39 -17.28
CA GLU A 62 6.82 -37.17 -18.24
C GLU A 62 7.84 -38.10 -17.55
N LEU A 63 8.33 -37.74 -16.35
CA LEU A 63 9.25 -38.56 -15.55
C LEU A 63 8.50 -39.61 -14.73
N LEU A 64 7.29 -39.30 -14.27
CA LEU A 64 6.42 -40.26 -13.58
C LEU A 64 5.97 -41.37 -14.53
N ASP A 65 5.68 -41.04 -15.78
CA ASP A 65 5.34 -42.02 -16.84
C ASP A 65 6.50 -42.97 -17.16
N GLN A 66 7.74 -42.60 -16.81
CA GLN A 66 8.93 -43.44 -16.91
C GLN A 66 9.21 -44.24 -15.62
N ASP A 67 8.22 -44.35 -14.73
CA ASP A 67 8.31 -45.04 -13.43
C ASP A 67 9.39 -44.47 -12.49
N ILE A 68 9.78 -43.20 -12.66
CA ILE A 68 10.73 -42.54 -11.75
C ILE A 68 10.00 -42.16 -10.46
N HIS A 69 10.52 -42.63 -9.33
CA HIS A 69 9.90 -42.38 -8.03
C HIS A 69 9.79 -40.86 -7.72
N PRO A 70 8.62 -40.34 -7.30
CA PRO A 70 8.39 -38.90 -7.09
C PRO A 70 9.42 -38.21 -6.18
N THR A 71 9.90 -38.91 -5.15
CA THR A 71 10.94 -38.40 -4.23
C THR A 71 12.26 -38.09 -4.94
N VAL A 72 12.60 -38.87 -5.99
CA VAL A 72 13.82 -38.64 -6.79
C VAL A 72 13.66 -37.38 -7.63
N ILE A 73 12.49 -37.20 -8.25
CA ILE A 73 12.14 -36.00 -9.04
C ILE A 73 12.21 -34.75 -8.15
N ALA A 74 11.51 -34.77 -7.00
CA ALA A 74 11.49 -33.66 -6.06
C ALA A 74 12.90 -33.31 -5.54
N ARG A 75 13.75 -34.31 -5.26
CA ARG A 75 15.15 -34.07 -4.88
C ARG A 75 15.95 -33.44 -6.02
N GLY A 76 15.78 -33.93 -7.24
CA GLY A 76 16.41 -33.38 -8.44
C GLY A 76 16.04 -31.91 -8.67
N TYR A 77 14.76 -31.58 -8.56
CA TYR A 77 14.27 -30.19 -8.71
C TYR A 77 14.80 -29.27 -7.61
N ARG A 78 14.90 -29.72 -6.35
CA ARG A 78 15.52 -28.92 -5.29
C ARG A 78 16.99 -28.62 -5.58
N MET A 79 17.75 -29.63 -6.03
CA MET A 79 19.15 -29.43 -6.42
C MET A 79 19.27 -28.48 -7.60
N ALA A 80 18.40 -28.61 -8.60
CA ALA A 80 18.37 -27.72 -9.77
C ALA A 80 18.00 -26.28 -9.37
N ALA A 81 17.04 -26.09 -8.47
CA ALA A 81 16.66 -24.78 -7.96
C ALA A 81 17.81 -24.09 -7.23
N SER A 82 18.51 -24.79 -6.31
CA SER A 82 19.69 -24.24 -5.65
C SER A 82 20.77 -23.83 -6.66
N ARG A 83 21.04 -24.68 -7.66
CA ARG A 83 22.02 -24.35 -8.69
C ARG A 83 21.58 -23.17 -9.57
N ALA A 84 20.28 -23.04 -9.85
CA ALA A 84 19.74 -21.92 -10.62
C ALA A 84 19.97 -20.59 -9.88
N VAL A 85 19.77 -20.55 -8.56
CA VAL A 85 20.05 -19.37 -7.73
C VAL A 85 21.53 -18.99 -7.81
N GLU A 86 22.45 -19.95 -7.63
CA GLU A 86 23.89 -19.70 -7.75
C GLU A 86 24.27 -19.13 -9.14
N VAL A 87 23.64 -19.63 -10.20
CA VAL A 87 23.87 -19.12 -11.56
C VAL A 87 23.32 -17.71 -11.70
N LEU A 88 22.11 -17.43 -11.20
CA LEU A 88 21.51 -16.10 -11.21
C LEU A 88 22.38 -15.07 -10.46
N GLU A 89 22.92 -15.44 -9.29
CA GLU A 89 23.86 -14.60 -8.55
C GLU A 89 25.15 -14.34 -9.34
N SER A 90 25.65 -15.32 -10.08
CA SER A 90 26.89 -15.18 -10.87
C SER A 90 26.74 -14.28 -12.10
N ILE A 91 25.52 -14.14 -12.64
CA ILE A 91 25.22 -13.30 -13.81
C ILE A 91 24.50 -12.00 -13.42
N ALA A 92 24.19 -11.81 -12.14
CA ALA A 92 23.59 -10.59 -11.64
C ALA A 92 24.54 -9.40 -11.88
N MET A 93 23.97 -8.27 -12.27
CA MET A 93 24.71 -7.04 -12.46
C MET A 93 24.46 -6.14 -11.26
N ASP A 94 25.52 -5.79 -10.54
CA ASP A 94 25.44 -4.82 -9.46
C ASP A 94 25.10 -3.43 -10.04
N ILE A 95 24.10 -2.78 -9.45
CA ILE A 95 23.66 -1.44 -9.83
C ILE A 95 23.91 -0.47 -8.68
N ASP A 96 24.28 0.76 -9.03
CA ASP A 96 24.33 1.85 -8.06
C ASP A 96 22.91 2.36 -7.80
N VAL A 97 22.56 2.53 -6.53
CA VAL A 97 21.25 3.06 -6.11
C VAL A 97 21.09 4.53 -6.51
N GLU A 98 22.19 5.24 -6.74
CA GLU A 98 22.15 6.60 -7.26
C GLU A 98 21.97 6.69 -8.78
N ASP A 99 22.09 5.57 -9.51
CA ASP A 99 21.85 5.52 -10.96
C ASP A 99 20.35 5.57 -11.28
N GLU A 100 19.85 6.79 -11.34
CA GLU A 100 18.46 7.08 -11.66
C GLU A 100 18.03 6.58 -13.05
N GLU A 101 18.96 6.51 -14.01
CA GLU A 101 18.63 6.05 -15.37
C GLU A 101 18.30 4.55 -15.36
N THR A 102 19.12 3.76 -14.67
CA THR A 102 18.87 2.32 -14.52
C THR A 102 17.63 2.04 -13.67
N LEU A 103 17.41 2.77 -12.58
CA LEU A 103 16.17 2.66 -11.80
C LEU A 103 14.92 2.98 -12.62
N LYS A 104 14.97 4.01 -13.48
CA LYS A 104 13.88 4.33 -14.40
C LYS A 104 13.63 3.21 -15.40
N LYS A 105 14.68 2.58 -15.94
CA LYS A 105 14.54 1.42 -16.84
C LYS A 105 13.88 0.22 -16.15
N ILE A 106 14.21 -0.03 -14.87
CA ILE A 106 13.60 -1.09 -14.08
C ILE A 106 12.10 -0.79 -13.87
N ALA A 107 11.76 0.42 -13.42
CA ALA A 107 10.37 0.83 -13.25
C ALA A 107 9.57 0.79 -14.56
N ALA A 108 10.17 1.27 -15.66
CA ALA A 108 9.60 1.21 -17.00
C ALA A 108 9.27 -0.23 -17.40
N THR A 109 10.21 -1.15 -17.21
CA THR A 109 10.05 -2.57 -17.54
C THR A 109 8.90 -3.20 -16.76
N ALA A 110 8.78 -2.89 -15.46
CA ALA A 110 7.70 -3.40 -14.62
C ALA A 110 6.30 -2.82 -14.97
N ILE A 111 6.26 -1.67 -15.65
CA ILE A 111 5.03 -1.02 -16.13
C ILE A 111 4.63 -1.51 -17.53
N THR A 112 5.60 -1.96 -18.34
CA THR A 112 5.37 -2.46 -19.71
C THR A 112 4.35 -3.60 -19.73
N GLY A 113 3.45 -3.60 -20.73
CA GLY A 113 2.40 -4.60 -20.86
C GLY A 113 1.20 -4.40 -19.91
N LYS A 114 1.16 -3.31 -19.14
CA LYS A 114 -0.02 -2.89 -18.34
C LYS A 114 -0.75 -1.74 -19.06
N HIS A 115 -2.01 -1.50 -18.69
CA HIS A 115 -2.85 -0.46 -19.31
C HIS A 115 -2.25 0.97 -19.22
N SER A 116 -1.33 1.20 -18.28
CA SER A 116 -0.63 2.46 -18.04
C SER A 116 0.57 2.72 -18.97
N GLU A 117 0.82 1.86 -19.95
CA GLU A 117 1.98 1.97 -20.86
C GLU A 117 2.04 3.30 -21.62
N TYR A 118 0.89 3.95 -21.88
CA TYR A 118 0.85 5.26 -22.55
C TYR A 118 1.52 6.40 -21.77
N ALA A 119 1.74 6.23 -20.46
CA ALA A 119 2.38 7.22 -19.59
C ALA A 119 3.66 6.65 -18.94
N LEU A 120 4.32 5.70 -19.59
CA LEU A 120 5.42 4.92 -19.02
C LEU A 120 6.60 5.79 -18.55
N ASP A 121 7.08 6.74 -19.37
CA ASP A 121 8.20 7.62 -18.98
C ASP A 121 7.86 8.50 -17.77
N HIS A 122 6.62 9.02 -17.74
CA HIS A 122 6.12 9.88 -16.68
C HIS A 122 5.98 9.10 -15.37
N LEU A 123 5.29 7.96 -15.40
CA LEU A 123 5.08 7.12 -14.21
C LEU A 123 6.38 6.54 -13.68
N SER A 124 7.29 6.08 -14.56
CA SER A 124 8.59 5.54 -14.16
C SER A 124 9.41 6.60 -13.42
N SER A 125 9.40 7.83 -13.90
CA SER A 125 10.09 8.94 -13.24
C SER A 125 9.48 9.26 -11.88
N LEU A 126 8.15 9.28 -11.78
CA LEU A 126 7.45 9.53 -10.51
C LEU A 126 7.69 8.44 -9.47
N VAL A 127 7.69 7.17 -9.88
CA VAL A 127 7.94 6.02 -8.99
C VAL A 127 9.35 6.10 -8.42
N VAL A 128 10.36 6.32 -9.27
CA VAL A 128 11.76 6.45 -8.81
C VAL A 128 11.92 7.64 -7.87
N GLU A 129 11.30 8.79 -8.19
CA GLU A 129 11.35 9.96 -7.31
C GLU A 129 10.67 9.69 -5.96
N ALA A 130 9.54 9.00 -5.94
CA ALA A 130 8.83 8.64 -4.71
C ALA A 130 9.68 7.69 -3.84
N VAL A 131 10.22 6.62 -4.43
CA VAL A 131 11.04 5.62 -3.74
C VAL A 131 12.32 6.26 -3.19
N LYS A 132 13.04 7.08 -3.97
CA LYS A 132 14.26 7.75 -3.49
C LYS A 132 14.01 8.68 -2.30
N ARG A 133 12.80 9.26 -2.18
CA ARG A 133 12.45 10.15 -1.07
C ARG A 133 12.15 9.41 0.23
N VAL A 134 11.60 8.21 0.16
CA VAL A 134 11.26 7.39 1.34
C VAL A 134 12.35 6.39 1.70
N ALA A 135 13.33 6.18 0.82
CA ALA A 135 14.43 5.26 1.04
C ALA A 135 15.31 5.76 2.21
N GLU A 136 15.42 4.95 3.25
CA GLU A 136 16.27 5.22 4.40
C GLU A 136 17.49 4.30 4.39
N LYS A 137 18.65 4.86 4.77
CA LYS A 137 19.87 4.07 4.89
C LYS A 137 20.00 3.52 6.31
N VAL A 138 19.62 2.27 6.51
CA VAL A 138 19.73 1.56 7.79
C VAL A 138 20.91 0.59 7.71
N ASN A 139 21.90 0.75 8.59
CA ASN A 139 23.09 -0.12 8.65
C ASN A 139 23.87 -0.23 7.32
N GLY A 140 23.87 0.83 6.51
CA GLY A 140 24.57 0.86 5.22
C GLY A 140 23.78 0.26 4.05
N GLN A 141 22.62 -0.34 4.30
CA GLN A 141 21.68 -0.82 3.27
C GLN A 141 20.50 0.15 3.13
N TYR A 142 19.98 0.28 1.92
CA TYR A 142 18.75 1.05 1.70
C TYR A 142 17.56 0.15 2.06
N LYS A 143 16.71 0.64 2.95
CA LYS A 143 15.41 0.05 3.26
C LYS A 143 14.33 1.02 2.81
N VAL A 144 13.39 0.53 2.03
CA VAL A 144 12.22 1.26 1.59
C VAL A 144 11.03 0.66 2.32
N ASP A 145 10.25 1.52 2.96
CA ASP A 145 8.96 1.14 3.54
C ASP A 145 7.86 1.64 2.60
N GLU A 146 7.11 0.70 2.02
CA GLU A 146 6.04 1.00 1.06
C GLU A 146 4.89 1.77 1.70
N ASP A 147 4.68 1.61 3.02
CA ASP A 147 3.62 2.32 3.76
C ASP A 147 3.85 3.84 3.78
N ASN A 148 5.09 4.30 3.52
CA ASN A 148 5.41 5.73 3.39
C ASN A 148 5.00 6.33 2.04
N ILE A 149 4.61 5.51 1.05
CA ILE A 149 4.15 5.96 -0.27
C ILE A 149 2.64 5.79 -0.35
N LYS A 150 1.90 6.86 -0.09
CA LYS A 150 0.43 6.84 -0.18
C LYS A 150 -0.05 7.00 -1.63
N LEU A 151 -0.82 6.03 -2.11
CA LEU A 151 -1.54 6.10 -3.39
C LEU A 151 -2.96 6.62 -3.19
N GLU A 152 -3.26 7.82 -3.69
CA GLU A 152 -4.59 8.42 -3.65
C GLU A 152 -5.19 8.48 -5.06
N LYS A 153 -6.32 7.80 -5.28
CA LYS A 153 -6.96 7.68 -6.60
C LYS A 153 -8.21 8.56 -6.65
N ARG A 154 -8.28 9.45 -7.65
CA ARG A 154 -9.48 10.26 -7.91
C ARG A 154 -9.97 10.00 -9.33
N GLN A 155 -11.29 9.87 -9.47
CA GLN A 155 -11.90 9.76 -10.80
C GLN A 155 -11.83 11.11 -11.52
N GLY A 156 -11.51 11.06 -12.82
CA GLY A 156 -11.34 12.24 -13.66
C GLY A 156 -9.88 12.48 -14.06
N GLY A 157 -9.68 13.20 -15.16
CA GLY A 157 -8.35 13.43 -15.75
C GLY A 157 -7.81 12.22 -16.54
N SER A 158 -6.53 12.30 -16.89
CA SER A 158 -5.77 11.26 -17.58
C SER A 158 -4.69 10.67 -16.68
N VAL A 159 -4.15 9.49 -17.04
CA VAL A 159 -3.03 8.88 -16.29
C VAL A 159 -1.81 9.81 -16.26
N SER A 160 -1.62 10.63 -17.30
CA SER A 160 -0.56 11.63 -17.37
C SER A 160 -0.72 12.79 -16.39
N ASP A 161 -1.92 12.99 -15.82
CA ASP A 161 -2.17 14.02 -14.80
C ASP A 161 -1.73 13.58 -13.39
N THR A 162 -1.28 12.33 -13.25
CA THR A 162 -0.71 11.80 -12.00
C THR A 162 0.50 12.63 -11.58
N LYS A 163 0.59 12.97 -10.30
CA LYS A 163 1.68 13.80 -9.75
C LYS A 163 2.12 13.26 -8.40
N LEU A 164 3.41 13.36 -8.14
CA LEU A 164 3.96 13.15 -6.82
C LEU A 164 3.71 14.40 -5.97
N VAL A 165 3.02 14.21 -4.85
CA VAL A 165 2.79 15.27 -3.86
C VAL A 165 3.81 15.11 -2.75
N ASN A 166 4.62 16.13 -2.52
CA ASN A 166 5.61 16.17 -1.44
C ASN A 166 4.91 16.47 -0.11
N GLY A 167 4.18 15.48 0.40
CA GLY A 167 3.34 15.59 1.58
C GLY A 167 2.28 14.50 1.56
N ILE A 168 1.18 14.74 2.27
CA ILE A 168 0.08 13.77 2.38
C ILE A 168 -1.15 14.36 1.68
N VAL A 169 -1.78 13.55 0.84
CA VAL A 169 -3.11 13.83 0.30
C VAL A 169 -4.12 13.07 1.15
N ILE A 170 -5.16 13.74 1.62
CA ILE A 170 -6.20 13.15 2.47
C ILE A 170 -7.54 13.37 1.80
N ASP A 171 -8.33 12.31 1.67
CA ASP A 171 -9.73 12.38 1.23
C ASP A 171 -10.64 12.83 2.38
N LYS A 172 -10.49 14.09 2.77
CA LYS A 172 -11.33 14.76 3.76
C LYS A 172 -11.59 16.21 3.36
N GLU A 173 -12.71 16.72 3.83
CA GLU A 173 -13.10 18.12 3.66
C GLU A 173 -12.82 18.92 4.93
N VAL A 174 -12.76 20.24 4.78
CA VAL A 174 -12.70 21.15 5.91
C VAL A 174 -14.06 21.16 6.61
N VAL A 175 -14.07 20.89 7.91
CA VAL A 175 -15.30 20.67 8.69
C VAL A 175 -16.24 21.86 8.67
N HIS A 176 -15.71 23.09 8.79
CA HIS A 176 -16.53 24.30 8.87
C HIS A 176 -16.35 25.21 7.65
N PRO A 177 -17.42 25.69 6.99
CA PRO A 177 -17.33 26.54 5.78
C PRO A 177 -16.57 27.87 5.97
N GLY A 178 -16.60 28.40 7.20
CA GLY A 178 -15.88 29.63 7.58
C GLY A 178 -14.37 29.45 7.82
N MET A 179 -13.86 28.21 7.83
CA MET A 179 -12.43 27.95 7.96
C MET A 179 -11.69 28.22 6.64
N PRO A 180 -10.42 28.65 6.70
CA PRO A 180 -9.64 28.93 5.50
C PRO A 180 -9.41 27.64 4.69
N LYS A 181 -9.78 27.67 3.41
CA LYS A 181 -9.52 26.55 2.47
C LYS A 181 -8.04 26.43 2.06
N ARG A 182 -7.23 27.46 2.33
CA ARG A 182 -5.80 27.49 2.01
C ARG A 182 -5.03 28.23 3.09
N VAL A 183 -4.05 27.55 3.68
CA VAL A 183 -3.16 28.10 4.69
C VAL A 183 -1.72 28.06 4.16
N LYS A 184 -1.01 29.18 4.20
CA LYS A 184 0.43 29.25 3.88
C LYS A 184 1.24 29.16 5.17
N ASN A 185 2.39 28.49 5.14
CA ASN A 185 3.24 28.22 6.32
C ASN A 185 2.43 27.56 7.46
N ALA A 186 1.81 26.43 7.14
CA ALA A 186 0.97 25.71 8.07
C ALA A 186 1.80 25.09 9.21
N LYS A 187 1.38 25.32 10.45
CA LYS A 187 1.80 24.62 11.66
C LYS A 187 0.70 23.61 11.99
N ILE A 188 0.97 22.36 11.67
CA ILE A 188 0.01 21.27 11.70
C ILE A 188 0.05 20.61 13.08
N ALA A 189 -1.08 20.56 13.77
CA ALA A 189 -1.28 19.73 14.96
C ALA A 189 -1.97 18.43 14.57
N VAL A 190 -1.50 17.30 15.11
CA VAL A 190 -2.12 15.99 14.94
C VAL A 190 -2.59 15.52 16.30
N LEU A 191 -3.90 15.35 16.44
CA LEU A 191 -4.56 14.90 17.65
C LEU A 191 -5.09 13.50 17.40
N LYS A 192 -4.93 12.62 18.40
CA LYS A 192 -5.56 11.30 18.44
C LYS A 192 -6.89 11.34 19.20
N ALA A 193 -7.31 12.51 19.67
CA ALA A 193 -8.46 12.68 20.53
C ALA A 193 -9.49 13.60 19.86
N ALA A 194 -10.77 13.28 20.03
CA ALA A 194 -11.87 14.10 19.59
C ALA A 194 -11.92 15.43 20.38
N LEU A 195 -12.30 16.50 19.68
CA LEU A 195 -12.59 17.80 20.27
C LEU A 195 -14.06 17.86 20.69
N GLU A 196 -14.39 17.11 21.73
CA GLU A 196 -15.74 16.99 22.28
C GLU A 196 -15.72 17.05 23.82
N VAL A 197 -16.89 17.24 24.41
CA VAL A 197 -17.05 17.18 25.87
C VAL A 197 -16.74 15.74 26.30
N LYS A 198 -15.74 15.58 27.17
CA LYS A 198 -15.29 14.26 27.61
C LYS A 198 -16.26 13.69 28.63
N GLU A 199 -16.81 12.54 28.32
CA GLU A 199 -17.50 11.70 29.30
C GLU A 199 -16.49 10.97 30.18
N THR A 200 -16.90 10.65 31.40
CA THR A 200 -16.08 9.86 32.33
C THR A 200 -16.13 8.38 31.94
N GLU A 201 -15.02 7.67 32.09
CA GLU A 201 -15.00 6.21 31.85
C GLU A 201 -15.88 5.42 32.83
N THR A 202 -16.22 6.02 33.97
CA THR A 202 -17.17 5.47 34.94
C THR A 202 -18.53 6.15 34.76
N ASP A 203 -19.61 5.38 34.96
CA ASP A 203 -20.98 5.90 34.94
C ASP A 203 -21.14 7.08 35.90
N ALA A 204 -21.31 8.27 35.33
CA ALA A 204 -21.57 9.50 36.06
C ALA A 204 -22.88 10.09 35.57
N GLU A 205 -23.85 10.23 36.48
CA GLU A 205 -25.11 10.89 36.20
C GLU A 205 -25.16 12.26 36.88
N ILE A 206 -25.58 13.26 36.12
CA ILE A 206 -25.74 14.61 36.64
C ILE A 206 -27.18 14.75 37.16
N ARG A 207 -27.32 14.99 38.47
CA ARG A 207 -28.61 15.28 39.11
C ARG A 207 -28.79 16.79 39.23
N ILE A 208 -29.66 17.34 38.39
CA ILE A 208 -30.01 18.76 38.42
C ILE A 208 -31.12 18.98 39.46
N THR A 209 -30.84 19.83 40.45
CA THR A 209 -31.76 20.13 41.56
C THR A 209 -32.39 21.50 41.47
N ASP A 210 -31.82 22.41 40.66
CA ASP A 210 -32.31 23.77 40.46
C ASP A 210 -32.11 24.22 38.99
N PRO A 211 -33.02 25.01 38.40
CA PRO A 211 -32.88 25.51 37.03
C PRO A 211 -31.59 26.29 36.74
N GLU A 212 -30.99 26.98 37.72
CA GLU A 212 -29.72 27.69 37.52
C GLU A 212 -28.54 26.75 37.30
N GLN A 213 -28.61 25.52 37.84
CA GLN A 213 -27.55 24.52 37.67
C GLN A 213 -27.48 24.02 36.22
N LEU A 214 -28.62 23.97 35.53
CA LEU A 214 -28.68 23.60 34.12
C LEU A 214 -27.88 24.59 33.26
N MET A 215 -28.08 25.90 33.47
CA MET A 215 -27.34 26.94 32.73
C MET A 215 -25.84 26.89 33.03
N LYS A 216 -25.46 26.75 34.30
CA LYS A 216 -24.04 26.64 34.70
C LYS A 216 -23.35 25.42 34.08
N PHE A 217 -24.09 24.32 33.89
CA PHE A 217 -23.54 23.13 33.25
C PHE A 217 -23.27 23.36 31.76
N ILE A 218 -24.24 23.94 31.04
CA ILE A 218 -24.07 24.29 29.62
C ILE A 218 -22.89 25.25 29.43
N GLU A 219 -22.78 26.29 30.27
CA GLU A 219 -21.66 27.23 30.24
C GLU A 219 -20.31 26.53 30.50
N GLN A 220 -20.30 25.54 31.39
CA GLN A 220 -19.08 24.77 31.70
C GLN A 220 -18.67 23.84 30.55
N GLU A 221 -19.62 23.20 29.86
CA GLU A 221 -19.35 22.41 28.65
C GLU A 221 -18.80 23.29 27.53
N GLU A 222 -19.43 24.44 27.28
CA GLU A 222 -18.95 25.42 26.29
C GLU A 222 -17.54 25.89 26.63
N LYS A 223 -17.28 26.18 27.92
CA LYS A 223 -15.96 26.59 28.39
C LYS A 223 -14.92 25.48 28.21
N MET A 224 -15.25 24.22 28.49
CA MET A 224 -14.32 23.10 28.28
C MET A 224 -13.91 22.99 26.81
N LEU A 225 -14.86 23.10 25.88
CA LEU A 225 -14.56 23.10 24.44
C LEU A 225 -13.70 24.30 24.04
N ARG A 226 -14.03 25.49 24.57
CA ARG A 226 -13.27 26.71 24.30
C ARG A 226 -11.83 26.61 24.79
N ASP A 227 -11.63 26.12 26.02
CA ASP A 227 -10.30 25.92 26.60
C ASP A 227 -9.45 24.93 25.76
N MET A 228 -10.07 23.89 25.17
CA MET A 228 -9.36 22.97 24.27
C MET A 228 -8.88 23.67 22.99
N VAL A 229 -9.74 24.49 22.38
CA VAL A 229 -9.41 25.25 21.16
C VAL A 229 -8.38 26.34 21.45
N ASP A 230 -8.53 27.05 22.58
CA ASP A 230 -7.61 28.12 22.98
C ASP A 230 -6.18 27.56 23.20
N ARG A 231 -6.04 26.37 23.80
CA ARG A 231 -4.73 25.69 23.92
C ARG A 231 -4.08 25.39 22.57
N LEU A 232 -4.86 25.01 21.55
CA LEU A 232 -4.35 24.77 20.19
C LEU A 232 -3.89 26.08 19.54
N SER A 233 -4.65 27.15 19.77
CA SER A 233 -4.33 28.50 19.30
C SER A 233 -3.05 29.04 19.98
N GLU A 234 -2.91 28.86 21.29
CA GLU A 234 -1.72 29.26 22.07
C GLU A 234 -0.46 28.50 21.64
N ALA A 235 -0.59 27.21 21.29
CA ALA A 235 0.49 26.43 20.68
C ALA A 235 0.89 26.97 19.29
N GLY A 236 0.09 27.85 18.70
CA GLY A 236 0.29 28.46 17.39
C GLY A 236 -0.06 27.54 16.23
N ALA A 237 -0.83 26.47 16.46
CA ALA A 237 -1.30 25.60 15.39
C ALA A 237 -2.33 26.33 14.53
N ASN A 238 -2.19 26.26 13.20
CA ASN A 238 -3.12 26.88 12.26
C ASN A 238 -3.85 25.87 11.36
N VAL A 239 -3.48 24.59 11.46
CA VAL A 239 -4.16 23.45 10.83
C VAL A 239 -4.17 22.32 11.87
N VAL A 240 -5.31 21.66 12.05
CA VAL A 240 -5.47 20.58 13.02
C VAL A 240 -6.09 19.38 12.32
N PHE A 241 -5.46 18.21 12.49
CA PHE A 241 -6.05 16.92 12.19
C PHE A 241 -6.41 16.27 13.52
N CYS A 242 -7.67 15.88 13.69
CA CYS A 242 -8.19 15.23 14.89
C CYS A 242 -8.97 13.97 14.53
#